data_AF-A0A1G9FXH8-F1
#
_entry.id   AF-A0A1G9FXH8-F1
#
_cell.length_a   1.000
_cell.length_b   1.000
_cell.length_c   1.000
_cell.angle_alpha   90.00
_cell.angle_beta   90.00
_cell.angle_gamma   90.00
#
_symmetry.space_group_name_H-M   'P 1'
#
loop_
_entity.id
_entity.type
_entity.pdbx_description
1 polymer ?
#
loop_
_entity_poly.entity_id
_entity_poly.type
_entity_poly.pdbx_seq_one_letter_code
_entity_poly.pdbx_strand_id
1 'polypeptide(L)'
;MLFSGKSKTFCLIVLDVLLILCLSGCLFGASDGNESLSDENINLIFVVSSDLAYNGPGDINPDTANLTSQGLQRALRMGTYLKNHVLGGENVTSIYALSPMTHLQTVNNYPDMTAIGSIQHFALLNRHTVAIPPAAGYSSYTANSYPIKVSYGDGSVPGGVVVPDDYCPDCIGLDFNDMKDNNVGIATGIIYENNPGFYVFSAPWETSSALMDKINRYHGLALDIPANYSGPDVVYVISISPDGKASLIIYESYLNPPSTYPELPSPIVRAPCTYLQQPYSKISVAGTKAPANINKSETVYIVRHAEAHPDPKHGFENGNFVGAGQWRALDLPNAFSGKISPDMVYSCDPAQWYSTEIINPSDYINVSYVRPSLTVWPYAIANNLPYHLVSSFLVMKPNQAKNASDFFFTGGTFTGKSILLAWESTRIKPIINKLLESYGLAAGSLLNENWPVTDYNTIWTVTIDASGNLTVENGLCEGIDSNALPEQAPHF
;
A
#
# COMPACT_ATOMS: atom_id res chain seq x y z
N MET A 1 -47.41 -32.74 -69.73
CA MET A 1 -46.05 -33.27 -69.54
C MET A 1 -45.12 -32.11 -69.17
N LEU A 2 -44.51 -32.18 -67.98
CA LEU A 2 -43.09 -31.85 -67.66
C LEU A 2 -42.61 -30.41 -67.97
N PHE A 3 -41.91 -29.61 -67.14
CA PHE A 3 -41.29 -29.65 -65.80
C PHE A 3 -40.96 -28.16 -65.49
N SER A 4 -41.45 -27.55 -64.40
CA SER A 4 -40.71 -27.24 -63.16
C SER A 4 -39.17 -27.20 -63.22
N GLY A 5 -38.59 -26.05 -62.85
CA GLY A 5 -37.40 -26.03 -61.98
C GLY A 5 -36.20 -25.21 -62.46
N LYS A 6 -36.17 -23.90 -62.18
CA LYS A 6 -34.92 -23.11 -62.00
C LYS A 6 -35.15 -21.92 -61.05
N SER A 7 -35.15 -22.18 -59.75
CA SER A 7 -35.01 -21.13 -58.72
C SER A 7 -34.47 -21.74 -57.41
N LYS A 8 -33.30 -22.37 -57.48
CA LYS A 8 -32.59 -22.85 -56.27
C LYS A 8 -31.07 -22.58 -56.27
N THR A 9 -30.48 -22.14 -57.38
CA THR A 9 -29.01 -21.98 -57.46
C THR A 9 -28.52 -20.57 -57.11
N PHE A 10 -29.35 -19.53 -57.21
CA PHE A 10 -28.93 -18.17 -56.87
C PHE A 10 -29.06 -17.84 -55.37
N CYS A 11 -29.87 -18.59 -54.63
CA CYS A 11 -30.03 -18.39 -53.19
C CYS A 11 -28.93 -19.07 -52.35
N LEU A 12 -28.30 -20.15 -52.86
CA LEU A 12 -27.21 -20.81 -52.14
C LEU A 12 -25.89 -20.04 -52.18
N ILE A 13 -25.56 -19.36 -53.29
CA ILE A 13 -24.28 -18.63 -53.39
C ILE A 13 -24.29 -17.35 -52.53
N VAL A 14 -25.46 -16.70 -52.36
CA VAL A 14 -25.58 -15.53 -51.47
C VAL A 14 -25.60 -15.95 -50.00
N LEU A 15 -26.13 -17.14 -49.68
CA LEU A 15 -26.09 -17.67 -48.31
C LEU A 15 -24.68 -18.14 -47.91
N ASP A 16 -23.92 -18.74 -48.83
CA ASP A 16 -22.55 -19.19 -48.55
C ASP A 16 -21.56 -18.02 -48.40
N VAL A 17 -21.73 -16.92 -49.14
CA VAL A 17 -20.89 -15.71 -48.96
C VAL A 17 -21.26 -14.94 -47.68
N LEU A 18 -22.52 -14.96 -47.24
CA LEU A 18 -22.92 -14.40 -45.94
C LEU A 18 -22.45 -15.29 -44.77
N LEU A 19 -22.43 -16.62 -44.93
CA LEU A 19 -21.95 -17.55 -43.91
C LEU A 19 -20.41 -17.49 -43.76
N ILE A 20 -19.67 -17.26 -44.84
CA ILE A 20 -18.21 -17.10 -44.81
C ILE A 20 -17.81 -15.73 -44.22
N LEU A 21 -18.62 -14.67 -44.38
CA LEU A 21 -18.42 -13.39 -43.67
C LEU A 21 -18.81 -13.45 -42.19
N CYS A 22 -19.64 -14.39 -41.77
CA CYS A 22 -19.92 -14.66 -40.34
C CYS A 22 -18.85 -15.55 -39.67
N LEU A 23 -17.94 -16.16 -40.44
CA LEU A 23 -16.86 -17.01 -39.92
C LEU A 23 -15.46 -16.38 -40.04
N SER A 24 -15.35 -15.17 -40.61
CA SER A 24 -14.12 -14.37 -40.64
C SER A 24 -14.06 -13.30 -39.54
N GLY A 25 -14.96 -13.35 -38.55
CA GLY A 25 -14.79 -12.67 -37.29
C GLY A 25 -13.94 -13.51 -36.36
N CYS A 26 -12.61 -13.51 -36.53
CA CYS A 26 -11.72 -13.75 -35.40
C CYS A 26 -11.86 -12.55 -34.47
N LEU A 27 -12.94 -12.56 -33.69
CA LEU A 27 -13.07 -11.77 -32.48
C LEU A 27 -11.96 -12.25 -31.54
N PHE A 28 -10.96 -11.41 -31.31
CA PHE A 28 -10.15 -11.49 -30.09
C PHE A 28 -11.03 -11.01 -28.93
N GLY A 29 -11.99 -11.85 -28.57
CA GLY A 29 -12.90 -11.63 -27.45
C GLY A 29 -12.20 -11.95 -26.13
N ALA A 30 -12.56 -11.23 -25.08
CA ALA A 30 -12.16 -11.56 -23.73
C ALA A 30 -12.49 -13.03 -23.41
N SER A 31 -11.54 -13.78 -22.86
CA SER A 31 -11.77 -15.16 -22.40
C SER A 31 -11.91 -15.21 -20.89
N ASP A 32 -12.83 -16.02 -20.38
CA ASP A 32 -12.97 -16.29 -18.96
C ASP A 32 -11.74 -17.05 -18.44
N GLY A 33 -11.07 -16.48 -17.44
CA GLY A 33 -9.88 -17.03 -16.80
C GLY A 33 -10.24 -18.13 -15.81
N ASN A 34 -10.18 -19.39 -16.25
CA ASN A 34 -10.34 -20.57 -15.39
C ASN A 34 -9.02 -21.29 -15.06
N GLU A 35 -7.95 -20.98 -15.79
CA GLU A 35 -6.61 -21.56 -15.61
C GLU A 35 -5.63 -20.48 -15.14
N SER A 36 -4.60 -20.88 -14.40
CA SER A 36 -3.51 -19.98 -14.01
C SER A 36 -2.75 -19.50 -15.25
N LEU A 37 -2.23 -18.27 -15.18
CA LEU A 37 -1.41 -17.69 -16.24
C LEU A 37 -0.05 -18.41 -16.35
N SER A 38 0.50 -18.45 -17.58
CA SER A 38 1.87 -18.90 -17.80
C SER A 38 2.87 -17.81 -17.47
N ASP A 39 3.94 -18.16 -16.76
CA ASP A 39 5.09 -17.29 -16.47
C ASP A 39 6.01 -17.07 -17.68
N GLU A 40 5.81 -17.81 -18.78
CA GLU A 40 6.48 -17.58 -20.07
C GLU A 40 5.91 -16.38 -20.83
N ASN A 41 4.70 -15.91 -20.45
CA ASN A 41 4.06 -14.74 -21.03
C ASN A 41 4.42 -13.47 -20.26
N ILE A 42 4.32 -12.31 -20.91
CA ILE A 42 4.22 -11.02 -20.20
C ILE A 42 2.77 -10.86 -19.78
N ASN A 43 2.49 -10.89 -18.49
CA ASN A 43 1.15 -10.74 -17.95
C ASN A 43 1.01 -9.38 -17.26
N LEU A 44 0.24 -8.47 -17.86
CA LEU A 44 -0.15 -7.20 -17.25
C LEU A 44 -1.51 -7.41 -16.55
N ILE A 45 -1.49 -7.47 -15.21
CA ILE A 45 -2.62 -7.86 -14.37
C ILE A 45 -3.18 -6.62 -13.67
N PHE A 46 -4.43 -6.28 -13.92
CA PHE A 46 -5.10 -5.09 -13.41
C PHE A 46 -6.08 -5.48 -12.29
N VAL A 47 -5.74 -5.07 -11.07
CA VAL A 47 -6.53 -5.28 -9.85
C VAL A 47 -7.21 -3.97 -9.49
N VAL A 48 -8.49 -3.86 -9.85
CA VAL A 48 -9.24 -2.62 -9.67
C VAL A 48 -9.51 -2.37 -8.19
N SER A 49 -8.97 -1.28 -7.65
CA SER A 49 -9.20 -0.88 -6.27
C SER A 49 -10.57 -0.22 -6.12
N SER A 50 -11.27 -0.49 -5.02
CA SER A 50 -12.57 0.13 -4.74
C SER A 50 -12.42 1.59 -4.34
N ASP A 51 -13.40 2.40 -4.68
CA ASP A 51 -13.50 3.81 -4.31
C ASP A 51 -15.00 4.22 -4.21
N LEU A 52 -15.34 5.44 -3.81
CA LEU A 52 -16.72 5.96 -3.68
C LEU A 52 -17.59 5.85 -4.95
N ALA A 53 -17.00 5.84 -6.15
CA ALA A 53 -17.70 5.77 -7.43
C ALA A 53 -17.81 4.33 -7.92
N TYR A 54 -16.74 3.55 -7.74
CA TYR A 54 -16.62 2.17 -8.21
C TYR A 54 -16.26 1.26 -7.02
N ASN A 55 -17.28 0.67 -6.41
CA ASN A 55 -17.13 -0.28 -5.30
C ASN A 55 -18.19 -1.39 -5.34
N GLY A 56 -17.92 -2.46 -4.60
CA GLY A 56 -18.96 -3.37 -4.14
C GLY A 56 -19.78 -2.73 -2.99
N PRO A 57 -21.10 -3.00 -2.92
CA PRO A 57 -21.92 -2.51 -1.83
C PRO A 57 -21.32 -2.84 -0.45
N GLY A 58 -21.04 -1.80 0.34
CA GLY A 58 -20.49 -1.93 1.68
C GLY A 58 -18.97 -2.00 1.77
N ASP A 59 -18.22 -1.96 0.65
CA ASP A 59 -16.76 -2.05 0.68
C ASP A 59 -16.09 -0.72 1.07
N ILE A 60 -16.74 0.42 0.79
CA ILE A 60 -16.21 1.76 1.07
C ILE A 60 -17.08 2.49 2.08
N ASN A 61 -16.43 3.15 3.05
CA ASN A 61 -17.09 4.08 3.94
C ASN A 61 -17.11 5.49 3.32
N PRO A 62 -18.28 6.10 3.06
CA PRO A 62 -18.35 7.41 2.44
C PRO A 62 -17.82 8.56 3.31
N ASP A 63 -17.83 8.41 4.64
CA ASP A 63 -17.40 9.48 5.54
C ASP A 63 -15.88 9.61 5.62
N THR A 64 -15.16 8.49 5.47
CA THR A 64 -13.70 8.42 5.55
C THR A 64 -13.02 8.18 4.20
N ALA A 65 -13.79 7.91 3.14
CA ALA A 65 -13.29 7.54 1.81
C ALA A 65 -12.29 6.38 1.85
N ASN A 66 -12.43 5.48 2.83
CA ASN A 66 -11.55 4.34 3.05
C ASN A 66 -12.37 3.05 3.00
N LEU A 67 -11.69 1.90 2.93
CA LEU A 67 -12.36 0.61 3.04
C LEU A 67 -13.13 0.50 4.37
N THR A 68 -14.25 -0.20 4.33
CA THR A 68 -14.86 -0.76 5.54
C THR A 68 -14.16 -2.06 5.94
N SER A 69 -14.57 -2.64 7.08
CA SER A 69 -14.23 -4.01 7.45
C SER A 69 -14.53 -5.04 6.34
N GLN A 70 -15.66 -4.88 5.63
CA GLN A 70 -16.04 -5.75 4.51
C GLN A 70 -15.05 -5.61 3.35
N GLY A 71 -14.76 -4.36 2.96
CA GLY A 71 -13.84 -4.06 1.87
C GLY A 71 -12.42 -4.55 2.14
N LEU A 72 -11.94 -4.37 3.38
CA LEU A 72 -10.67 -4.94 3.82
C LEU A 72 -10.66 -6.46 3.70
N GLN A 73 -11.74 -7.14 4.12
CA GLN A 73 -11.83 -8.59 4.01
C GLN A 73 -11.87 -9.07 2.57
N ARG A 74 -12.53 -8.32 1.67
CA ARG A 74 -12.48 -8.59 0.23
C ARG A 74 -11.05 -8.49 -0.30
N ALA A 75 -10.35 -7.41 0.03
CA ALA A 75 -8.96 -7.20 -0.37
C ALA A 75 -8.03 -8.33 0.09
N LEU A 76 -8.14 -8.76 1.34
CA LEU A 76 -7.37 -9.89 1.88
C LEU A 76 -7.63 -11.18 1.09
N ARG A 77 -8.89 -11.49 0.80
CA ARG A 77 -9.25 -12.69 0.02
C ARG A 77 -8.86 -12.59 -1.45
N MET A 78 -8.97 -11.39 -2.04
CA MET A 78 -8.51 -11.11 -3.40
C MET A 78 -7.00 -11.34 -3.52
N GLY A 79 -6.22 -10.93 -2.52
CA GLY A 79 -4.79 -11.22 -2.49
C GLY A 79 -4.48 -12.72 -2.51
N THR A 80 -5.20 -13.53 -1.73
CA THR A 80 -5.10 -15.00 -1.77
C THR A 80 -5.50 -15.55 -3.15
N TYR A 81 -6.60 -15.04 -3.71
CA TYR A 81 -7.11 -15.45 -5.02
C TYR A 81 -6.10 -15.18 -6.14
N LEU A 82 -5.52 -13.98 -6.19
CA LEU A 82 -4.48 -13.61 -7.15
C LEU A 82 -3.29 -14.57 -7.08
N LYS A 83 -2.78 -14.84 -5.86
CA LYS A 83 -1.64 -15.72 -5.67
C LYS A 83 -1.92 -17.14 -6.15
N ASN A 84 -3.07 -17.70 -5.81
CA ASN A 84 -3.36 -19.12 -6.04
C ASN A 84 -3.98 -19.42 -7.41
N HIS A 85 -4.87 -18.57 -7.89
CA HIS A 85 -5.69 -18.83 -9.07
C HIS A 85 -5.24 -18.06 -10.32
N VAL A 86 -4.68 -16.86 -10.14
CA VAL A 86 -4.18 -16.07 -11.29
C VAL A 86 -2.72 -16.43 -11.58
N LEU A 87 -1.87 -16.44 -10.55
CA LEU A 87 -0.43 -16.76 -10.68
C LEU A 87 -0.12 -18.25 -10.50
N GLY A 88 -1.07 -19.09 -10.09
CA GLY A 88 -0.81 -20.52 -9.87
C GLY A 88 0.20 -20.84 -8.74
N GLY A 89 0.41 -19.93 -7.79
CA GLY A 89 1.37 -20.05 -6.71
C GLY A 89 2.74 -19.41 -7.01
N GLU A 90 2.97 -18.94 -8.23
CA GLU A 90 4.23 -18.31 -8.63
C GLU A 90 4.43 -16.91 -8.03
N ASN A 91 5.67 -16.45 -7.99
CA ASN A 91 6.00 -15.11 -7.49
C ASN A 91 5.74 -14.03 -8.54
N VAL A 92 5.27 -12.88 -8.07
CA VAL A 92 5.14 -11.67 -8.88
C VAL A 92 6.50 -11.12 -9.34
N THR A 93 6.52 -10.49 -10.51
CA THR A 93 7.69 -9.79 -11.08
C THR A 93 7.72 -8.32 -10.70
N SER A 94 6.57 -7.66 -10.59
CA SER A 94 6.48 -6.30 -10.08
C SER A 94 5.07 -5.93 -9.63
N ILE A 95 4.97 -5.01 -8.67
CA ILE A 95 3.70 -4.46 -8.19
C ILE A 95 3.76 -2.94 -8.31
N TYR A 96 2.81 -2.36 -9.05
CA TYR A 96 2.59 -0.94 -9.21
C TYR A 96 1.24 -0.59 -8.58
N ALA A 97 1.18 0.48 -7.82
CA ALA A 97 -0.10 0.97 -7.29
C ALA A 97 -0.21 2.49 -7.42
N LEU A 98 -1.43 3.00 -7.22
CA LEU A 98 -1.76 4.42 -7.35
C LEU A 98 -0.82 5.32 -6.55
N SER A 99 -0.30 6.35 -7.20
CA SER A 99 0.53 7.42 -6.63
C SER A 99 0.35 8.71 -7.44
N PRO A 100 0.16 9.88 -6.82
CA PRO A 100 -0.17 10.14 -5.41
C PRO A 100 -1.29 9.25 -4.87
N MET A 101 -1.36 9.11 -3.54
CA MET A 101 -2.53 8.58 -2.82
C MET A 101 -3.66 9.63 -2.83
N THR A 102 -3.96 10.13 -4.02
CA THR A 102 -5.03 11.08 -4.30
C THR A 102 -5.81 10.53 -5.47
N HIS A 103 -7.13 10.53 -5.33
CA HIS A 103 -8.08 10.18 -6.38
C HIS A 103 -9.19 11.26 -6.41
N LEU A 104 -10.13 11.18 -7.37
CA LEU A 104 -11.26 12.11 -7.57
C LEU A 104 -12.17 12.30 -6.35
N GLN A 105 -11.90 11.60 -5.26
CA GLN A 105 -12.78 11.39 -4.13
C GLN A 105 -12.12 11.82 -2.84
N THR A 106 -11.74 13.09 -2.79
CA THR A 106 -11.48 13.74 -1.53
C THR A 106 -12.79 14.18 -0.86
N VAL A 107 -13.64 13.23 -0.46
CA VAL A 107 -14.55 13.56 0.65
C VAL A 107 -13.65 13.94 1.82
N ASN A 108 -13.74 15.19 2.26
CA ASN A 108 -12.93 15.77 3.33
C ASN A 108 -11.39 15.77 3.11
N ASN A 109 -10.89 15.67 1.87
CA ASN A 109 -9.43 15.68 1.57
C ASN A 109 -8.63 14.52 2.19
N TYR A 110 -9.26 13.35 2.36
CA TYR A 110 -8.55 12.13 2.74
C TYR A 110 -7.78 11.50 1.56
N PRO A 111 -6.63 10.86 1.83
CA PRO A 111 -5.85 10.16 0.82
C PRO A 111 -6.54 8.85 0.40
N ASP A 112 -6.42 8.50 -0.88
CA ASP A 112 -6.84 7.18 -1.38
C ASP A 112 -5.76 6.14 -1.06
N MET A 113 -5.96 5.47 0.07
CA MET A 113 -5.09 4.37 0.52
C MET A 113 -5.54 3.02 -0.05
N THR A 114 -6.65 2.95 -0.78
CA THR A 114 -7.29 1.68 -1.13
C THR A 114 -6.47 0.90 -2.13
N ALA A 115 -5.91 1.54 -3.16
CA ALA A 115 -5.05 0.85 -4.13
C ALA A 115 -3.86 0.13 -3.47
N ILE A 116 -3.12 0.84 -2.61
CA ILE A 116 -1.94 0.27 -1.95
C ILE A 116 -2.32 -0.71 -0.85
N GLY A 117 -3.40 -0.44 -0.13
CA GLY A 117 -3.90 -1.30 0.95
C GLY A 117 -4.52 -2.60 0.43
N SER A 118 -5.24 -2.56 -0.70
CA SER A 118 -5.86 -3.73 -1.31
C SER A 118 -4.84 -4.72 -1.84
N ILE A 119 -3.72 -4.24 -2.39
CA ILE A 119 -2.65 -5.11 -2.91
C ILE A 119 -1.62 -5.52 -1.85
N GLN A 120 -1.64 -4.92 -0.66
CA GLN A 120 -0.66 -5.19 0.38
C GLN A 120 -0.60 -6.68 0.74
N HIS A 121 -1.74 -7.32 0.95
CA HIS A 121 -1.75 -8.74 1.32
C HIS A 121 -1.15 -9.63 0.23
N PHE A 122 -1.47 -9.35 -1.04
CA PHE A 122 -0.84 -10.02 -2.17
C PHE A 122 0.68 -9.83 -2.18
N ALA A 123 1.17 -8.61 -1.93
CA ALA A 123 2.61 -8.36 -1.85
C ALA A 123 3.31 -9.23 -0.79
N LEU A 124 2.64 -9.54 0.32
CA LEU A 124 3.19 -10.36 1.41
C LEU A 124 3.04 -11.87 1.20
N LEU A 125 2.17 -12.30 0.27
CA LEU A 125 2.11 -13.69 -0.19
C LEU A 125 3.19 -14.01 -1.24
N ASN A 126 3.92 -12.98 -1.70
CA ASN A 126 5.04 -13.11 -2.62
C ASN A 126 6.37 -13.04 -1.86
N ARG A 127 7.41 -13.62 -2.45
CA ARG A 127 8.75 -13.61 -1.88
C ARG A 127 9.68 -12.69 -2.65
N HIS A 128 10.47 -11.90 -1.93
CA HIS A 128 11.50 -11.05 -2.50
C HIS A 128 12.85 -11.36 -1.84
N THR A 129 13.87 -11.51 -2.69
CA THR A 129 15.23 -11.77 -2.26
C THR A 129 16.07 -10.53 -2.47
N VAL A 130 16.70 -10.04 -1.41
CA VAL A 130 17.66 -8.93 -1.50
C VAL A 130 19.03 -9.43 -1.07
N ALA A 131 20.08 -8.87 -1.67
CA ALA A 131 21.42 -9.04 -1.12
C ALA A 131 21.53 -8.34 0.23
N ILE A 132 22.37 -8.89 1.10
CA ILE A 132 22.58 -8.36 2.45
C ILE A 132 24.03 -7.92 2.67
N PRO A 133 24.30 -7.05 3.66
CA PRO A 133 25.64 -6.52 3.87
C PRO A 133 26.69 -7.62 4.13
N PRO A 134 27.93 -7.49 3.62
CA PRO A 134 28.96 -8.53 3.73
C PRO A 134 29.30 -8.97 5.16
N ALA A 135 29.13 -8.07 6.14
CA ALA A 135 29.38 -8.36 7.56
C ALA A 135 28.39 -9.36 8.18
N ALA A 136 27.27 -9.65 7.50
CA ALA A 136 26.24 -10.57 7.97
C ALA A 136 26.58 -12.04 7.73
N GLY A 137 27.56 -12.35 6.87
CA GLY A 137 27.94 -13.74 6.55
C GLY A 137 26.99 -14.48 5.60
N TYR A 138 25.96 -13.82 5.06
CA TYR A 138 25.12 -14.35 3.98
C TYR A 138 25.23 -13.49 2.73
N SER A 139 24.95 -14.07 1.57
CA SER A 139 24.91 -13.34 0.30
C SER A 139 23.56 -12.68 0.03
N SER A 140 22.46 -13.23 0.56
CA SER A 140 21.11 -12.71 0.37
C SER A 140 20.14 -13.20 1.46
N TYR A 141 18.97 -12.56 1.53
CA TYR A 141 17.85 -12.95 2.39
C TYR A 141 16.53 -12.87 1.61
N THR A 142 15.68 -13.89 1.77
CA THR A 142 14.37 -13.99 1.12
C THR A 142 13.25 -13.87 2.15
N ALA A 143 12.43 -12.83 2.04
CA ALA A 143 11.29 -12.60 2.93
C ALA A 143 9.95 -12.84 2.24
N ASN A 144 8.89 -13.08 3.00
CA ASN A 144 7.49 -12.98 2.54
C ASN A 144 7.09 -11.50 2.54
N SER A 145 7.53 -10.81 1.53
CA SER A 145 7.37 -9.38 1.32
C SER A 145 7.77 -9.07 -0.10
N TYR A 146 7.08 -8.12 -0.74
CA TYR A 146 7.44 -7.62 -2.06
C TYR A 146 7.33 -6.08 -2.07
N PRO A 147 8.28 -5.36 -2.72
CA PRO A 147 8.15 -3.93 -2.92
C PRO A 147 6.86 -3.56 -3.65
N ILE A 148 6.21 -2.48 -3.22
CA ILE A 148 5.08 -1.89 -3.94
C ILE A 148 5.55 -0.54 -4.47
N LYS A 149 5.57 -0.39 -5.80
CA LYS A 149 6.02 0.82 -6.48
C LYS A 149 4.89 1.85 -6.48
N VAL A 150 5.10 2.91 -5.70
CA VAL A 150 4.10 3.97 -5.45
C VAL A 150 4.75 5.35 -5.36
N SER A 151 5.96 5.53 -5.86
CA SER A 151 6.63 6.83 -5.79
C SER A 151 6.14 7.79 -6.87
N TYR A 152 6.29 9.09 -6.59
CA TYR A 152 5.91 10.13 -7.55
C TYR A 152 6.70 10.03 -8.85
N GLY A 153 5.99 10.18 -9.97
CA GLY A 153 6.57 10.46 -11.27
C GLY A 153 6.76 11.97 -11.49
N ASP A 154 7.56 12.33 -12.49
CA ASP A 154 7.79 13.72 -12.84
C ASP A 154 6.49 14.41 -13.31
N GLY A 155 6.12 15.49 -12.63
CA GLY A 155 4.88 16.23 -12.87
C GLY A 155 3.65 15.69 -12.12
N SER A 156 3.78 14.56 -11.42
CA SER A 156 2.67 13.89 -10.72
C SER A 156 2.49 14.34 -9.26
N VAL A 157 3.33 15.24 -8.74
CA VAL A 157 3.26 15.70 -7.34
C VAL A 157 2.09 16.67 -7.13
N PRO A 158 1.14 16.38 -6.22
CA PRO A 158 0.02 17.28 -5.93
C PRO A 158 0.44 18.62 -5.32
N GLY A 159 -0.43 19.63 -5.47
CA GLY A 159 -0.27 20.90 -4.75
C GLY A 159 -0.31 20.70 -3.23
N GLY A 160 0.63 21.31 -2.51
CA GLY A 160 0.75 21.19 -1.04
C GLY A 160 1.57 19.99 -0.57
N VAL A 161 1.95 19.08 -1.49
CA VAL A 161 2.92 18.01 -1.25
C VAL A 161 4.32 18.54 -1.56
N VAL A 162 5.31 18.10 -0.77
CA VAL A 162 6.72 18.40 -1.03
C VAL A 162 7.18 17.68 -2.30
N VAL A 163 7.78 18.42 -3.23
CA VAL A 163 8.41 17.82 -4.41
C VAL A 163 9.68 17.09 -3.95
N PRO A 164 9.89 15.81 -4.34
CA PRO A 164 11.11 15.12 -3.99
C PRO A 164 12.31 15.75 -4.72
N ASP A 165 13.49 15.75 -4.08
CA ASP A 165 14.71 16.28 -4.70
C ASP A 165 15.05 15.57 -6.02
N ASP A 166 14.80 14.25 -6.05
CA ASP A 166 14.93 13.39 -7.20
C ASP A 166 13.70 12.47 -7.26
N TYR A 167 13.21 12.18 -8.47
CA TYR A 167 12.18 11.16 -8.66
C TYR A 167 12.80 9.75 -8.60
N CYS A 168 12.04 8.78 -8.10
CA CYS A 168 12.53 7.41 -8.02
C CYS A 168 12.76 6.85 -9.44
N PRO A 169 13.91 6.26 -9.76
CA PRO A 169 14.18 5.83 -11.13
C PRO A 169 13.37 4.59 -11.56
N ASP A 170 13.05 3.69 -10.63
CA ASP A 170 12.48 2.38 -10.91
C ASP A 170 11.35 1.97 -9.96
N CYS A 171 10.93 2.85 -9.05
CA CYS A 171 9.86 2.61 -8.08
C CYS A 171 8.66 3.57 -8.19
N ILE A 172 8.48 4.20 -9.36
CA ILE A 172 7.33 5.06 -9.68
C ILE A 172 6.03 4.24 -9.70
N GLY A 173 4.96 4.80 -9.14
CA GLY A 173 3.61 4.23 -9.16
C GLY A 173 2.76 4.66 -10.35
N LEU A 174 1.45 4.43 -10.25
CA LEU A 174 0.48 4.83 -11.26
C LEU A 174 -0.10 6.21 -10.95
N ASP A 175 0.08 7.18 -11.85
CA ASP A 175 -0.46 8.53 -11.74
C ASP A 175 -1.91 8.58 -12.20
N PHE A 176 -2.81 8.99 -11.31
CA PHE A 176 -4.22 9.21 -11.65
C PHE A 176 -4.41 10.18 -12.83
N ASN A 177 -3.65 11.28 -12.84
CA ASN A 177 -3.75 12.27 -13.91
C ASN A 177 -2.98 11.86 -15.17
N ASP A 178 -2.23 10.75 -15.07
CA ASP A 178 -1.35 10.20 -16.10
C ASP A 178 -0.50 11.28 -16.78
N MET A 179 0.14 12.12 -15.96
CA MET A 179 0.96 13.20 -16.44
C MET A 179 2.08 12.65 -17.31
N LYS A 180 2.28 13.25 -18.49
CA LYS A 180 3.32 12.86 -19.47
C LYS A 180 3.25 11.40 -19.92
N ASP A 181 2.07 10.78 -19.88
CA ASP A 181 1.89 9.37 -20.25
C ASP A 181 2.76 8.42 -19.39
N ASN A 182 3.03 8.80 -18.14
CA ASN A 182 3.86 8.01 -17.21
C ASN A 182 3.35 6.57 -17.06
N ASN A 183 2.02 6.36 -16.98
CA ASN A 183 1.45 5.04 -16.76
C ASN A 183 1.69 4.09 -17.93
N VAL A 184 1.39 4.56 -19.15
CA VAL A 184 1.66 3.74 -20.35
C VAL A 184 3.16 3.62 -20.59
N GLY A 185 3.97 4.61 -20.23
CA GLY A 185 5.43 4.51 -20.22
C GLY A 185 5.95 3.32 -19.40
N ILE A 186 5.39 3.09 -18.20
CA ILE A 186 5.70 1.92 -17.36
C ILE A 186 5.35 0.62 -18.11
N ALA A 187 4.11 0.49 -18.58
CA ALA A 187 3.64 -0.73 -19.25
C ALA A 187 4.40 -1.01 -20.55
N THR A 188 4.69 0.02 -21.33
CA THR A 188 5.46 -0.06 -22.57
C THR A 188 6.92 -0.43 -22.30
N GLY A 189 7.53 0.08 -21.22
CA GLY A 189 8.85 -0.35 -20.76
C GLY A 189 8.91 -1.86 -20.50
N ILE A 190 7.93 -2.38 -19.75
CA ILE A 190 7.79 -3.83 -19.48
C ILE A 190 7.68 -4.65 -20.78
N ILE A 191 6.82 -4.23 -21.71
CA ILE A 191 6.61 -4.92 -22.98
C ILE A 191 7.89 -4.90 -23.83
N TYR A 192 8.61 -3.78 -23.88
CA TYR A 192 9.84 -3.66 -24.69
C TYR A 192 11.05 -4.37 -24.10
N GLU A 193 11.18 -4.42 -22.77
CA GLU A 193 12.22 -5.22 -22.11
C GLU A 193 12.04 -6.71 -22.39
N ASN A 194 10.82 -7.13 -22.73
CA ASN A 194 10.47 -8.50 -23.11
C ASN A 194 10.88 -9.53 -22.04
N ASN A 195 10.75 -9.13 -20.77
CA ASN A 195 10.98 -9.99 -19.62
C ASN A 195 9.63 -10.60 -19.17
N PRO A 196 9.41 -11.91 -19.39
CA PRO A 196 8.14 -12.55 -19.06
C PRO A 196 7.92 -12.62 -17.55
N GLY A 197 6.68 -12.86 -17.14
CA GLY A 197 6.26 -12.95 -15.75
C GLY A 197 4.99 -12.15 -15.45
N PHE A 198 4.84 -11.74 -14.19
CA PHE A 198 3.59 -11.19 -13.66
C PHE A 198 3.79 -9.76 -13.16
N TYR A 199 3.14 -8.80 -13.83
CA TYR A 199 3.20 -7.39 -13.51
C TYR A 199 1.83 -6.93 -13.05
N VAL A 200 1.71 -6.60 -11.76
CA VAL A 200 0.42 -6.26 -11.16
C VAL A 200 0.27 -4.76 -11.01
N PHE A 201 -0.87 -4.25 -11.45
CA PHE A 201 -1.27 -2.86 -11.41
C PHE A 201 -2.51 -2.73 -10.53
N SER A 202 -2.43 -2.00 -9.41
CA SER A 202 -3.57 -1.73 -8.55
C SER A 202 -3.94 -0.26 -8.54
N ALA A 203 -5.12 0.06 -9.05
CA ALA A 203 -5.62 1.43 -9.14
C ALA A 203 -7.15 1.45 -9.32
N PRO A 204 -7.79 2.62 -9.15
CA PRO A 204 -9.20 2.82 -9.48
C PRO A 204 -9.55 2.41 -10.91
N TRP A 205 -10.85 2.25 -11.17
CA TRP A 205 -11.35 1.79 -12.47
C TRP A 205 -10.92 2.72 -13.61
N GLU A 206 -10.97 4.04 -13.40
CA GLU A 206 -10.60 5.03 -14.41
C GLU A 206 -9.14 4.91 -14.82
N THR A 207 -8.23 4.80 -13.86
CA THR A 207 -6.80 4.63 -14.13
C THR A 207 -6.54 3.30 -14.83
N SER A 208 -7.14 2.22 -14.33
CA SER A 208 -6.94 0.87 -14.86
C SER A 208 -7.46 0.73 -16.30
N SER A 209 -8.69 1.19 -16.55
CA SER A 209 -9.33 1.14 -17.87
C SER A 209 -8.60 2.04 -18.88
N ALA A 210 -8.20 3.24 -18.48
CA ALA A 210 -7.43 4.14 -19.33
C ALA A 210 -6.05 3.54 -19.70
N LEU A 211 -5.36 2.92 -18.74
CA LEU A 211 -4.08 2.27 -19.00
C LEU A 211 -4.22 1.07 -19.95
N MET A 212 -5.21 0.19 -19.72
CA MET A 212 -5.51 -0.92 -20.63
C MET A 212 -5.81 -0.43 -22.07
N ASP A 213 -6.64 0.60 -22.21
CA ASP A 213 -6.96 1.20 -23.51
C ASP A 213 -5.72 1.83 -24.18
N LYS A 214 -4.89 2.56 -23.43
CA LYS A 214 -3.65 3.13 -23.96
C LYS A 214 -2.68 2.05 -24.43
N ILE A 215 -2.47 0.98 -23.65
CA ILE A 215 -1.64 -0.16 -24.05
C ILE A 215 -2.17 -0.77 -25.36
N ASN A 216 -3.47 -1.04 -25.41
CA ASN A 216 -4.13 -1.63 -26.58
C ASN A 216 -3.92 -0.79 -27.85
N ARG A 217 -4.06 0.54 -27.74
CA ARG A 217 -3.84 1.48 -28.85
C ARG A 217 -2.37 1.63 -29.23
N TYR A 218 -1.48 1.77 -28.25
CA TYR A 218 -0.07 2.06 -28.47
C TYR A 218 0.67 0.88 -29.10
N HIS A 219 0.30 -0.35 -28.73
CA HIS A 219 0.88 -1.58 -29.25
C HIS A 219 0.03 -2.24 -30.35
N GLY A 220 -1.14 -1.67 -30.70
CA GLY A 220 -1.99 -2.17 -31.78
C GLY A 220 -2.54 -3.58 -31.53
N LEU A 221 -2.86 -3.91 -30.27
CA LEU A 221 -3.21 -5.27 -29.85
C LEU A 221 -4.62 -5.71 -30.30
N ALA A 222 -5.49 -4.76 -30.68
CA ALA A 222 -6.86 -5.00 -31.13
C ALA A 222 -7.73 -5.80 -30.13
N LEU A 223 -7.51 -5.59 -28.83
CA LEU A 223 -8.28 -6.19 -27.73
C LEU A 223 -9.61 -5.45 -27.51
N ASP A 224 -10.65 -6.19 -27.12
CA ASP A 224 -11.94 -5.62 -26.71
C ASP A 224 -11.89 -5.21 -25.22
N ILE A 225 -11.42 -3.99 -24.96
CA ILE A 225 -11.28 -3.46 -23.59
C ILE A 225 -12.67 -3.08 -23.03
N PRO A 226 -13.05 -3.57 -21.83
CA PRO A 226 -14.34 -3.27 -21.24
C PRO A 226 -14.54 -1.78 -20.97
N ALA A 227 -15.68 -1.24 -21.40
CA ALA A 227 -16.00 0.18 -21.25
C ALA A 227 -16.59 0.54 -19.87
N ASN A 228 -17.08 -0.45 -19.11
CA ASN A 228 -17.77 -0.24 -17.84
C ASN A 228 -17.14 -1.08 -16.74
N TYR A 229 -17.19 -0.56 -15.52
CA TYR A 229 -16.80 -1.26 -14.31
C TYR A 229 -17.70 -2.47 -14.07
N SER A 230 -17.11 -3.67 -13.96
CA SER A 230 -17.84 -4.93 -13.75
C SER A 230 -18.02 -5.32 -12.27
N GLY A 231 -17.42 -4.57 -11.33
CA GLY A 231 -17.46 -4.88 -9.90
C GLY A 231 -16.07 -5.17 -9.31
N PRO A 232 -15.98 -5.29 -7.98
CA PRO A 232 -14.70 -5.39 -7.26
C PRO A 232 -14.07 -6.78 -7.32
N ASP A 233 -14.78 -7.77 -7.85
CA ASP A 233 -14.35 -9.16 -7.89
C ASP A 233 -13.65 -9.54 -9.20
N VAL A 234 -13.54 -8.59 -10.13
CA VAL A 234 -13.03 -8.79 -11.48
C VAL A 234 -11.57 -8.33 -11.58
N VAL A 235 -10.73 -9.20 -12.14
CA VAL A 235 -9.33 -8.93 -12.46
C VAL A 235 -9.15 -9.06 -13.96
N TYR A 236 -8.57 -8.03 -14.58
CA TYR A 236 -8.31 -8.02 -16.02
C TYR A 236 -6.84 -8.33 -16.29
N VAL A 237 -6.56 -9.09 -17.34
CA VAL A 237 -5.18 -9.45 -17.70
C VAL A 237 -4.96 -9.26 -19.18
N ILE A 238 -3.99 -8.44 -19.56
CA ILE A 238 -3.42 -8.45 -20.91
C ILE A 238 -2.25 -9.43 -20.87
N SER A 239 -2.41 -10.60 -21.48
CA SER A 239 -1.36 -11.62 -21.57
C SER A 239 -0.75 -11.60 -22.96
N ILE A 240 0.57 -11.47 -23.06
CA ILE A 240 1.32 -11.44 -24.32
C ILE A 240 2.27 -12.64 -24.34
N SER A 241 2.04 -13.56 -25.28
CA SER A 241 2.85 -14.77 -25.43
C SER A 241 4.22 -14.48 -26.08
N PRO A 242 5.20 -15.41 -25.99
CA PRO A 242 6.50 -15.26 -26.61
C PRO A 242 6.48 -15.01 -28.13
N ASP A 243 5.43 -15.44 -28.83
CA ASP A 243 5.22 -15.18 -30.26
C ASP A 243 4.53 -13.83 -30.55
N GLY A 244 4.31 -13.01 -29.51
CA GLY A 244 3.78 -11.64 -29.60
C GLY A 244 2.25 -11.57 -29.70
N LYS A 245 1.52 -12.67 -29.52
CA LYS A 245 0.06 -12.64 -29.51
C LYS A 245 -0.44 -12.15 -28.16
N ALA A 246 -1.33 -11.17 -28.20
CA ALA A 246 -1.99 -10.65 -27.01
C ALA A 246 -3.42 -11.20 -26.88
N SER A 247 -3.84 -11.45 -25.65
CA SER A 247 -5.23 -11.72 -25.29
C SER A 247 -5.63 -10.91 -24.06
N LEU A 248 -6.93 -10.59 -23.98
CA LEU A 248 -7.54 -10.10 -22.75
C LEU A 248 -8.20 -11.28 -22.03
N ILE A 249 -7.80 -11.53 -20.79
CA ILE A 249 -8.35 -12.57 -19.93
C ILE A 249 -9.03 -11.88 -18.76
N ILE A 250 -10.22 -12.35 -18.40
CA ILE A 250 -11.00 -11.80 -17.28
C ILE A 250 -11.17 -12.90 -16.23
N TYR A 251 -10.66 -12.66 -15.04
CA TYR A 251 -10.86 -13.52 -13.87
C TYR A 251 -11.95 -12.92 -12.99
N GLU A 252 -12.83 -13.78 -12.48
CA GLU A 252 -13.86 -13.39 -11.52
C GLU A 252 -13.74 -14.24 -10.25
N SER A 253 -13.54 -13.57 -9.13
CA SER A 253 -13.27 -14.21 -7.83
C SER A 253 -14.54 -14.57 -7.06
N TYR A 254 -15.69 -13.98 -7.42
CA TYR A 254 -17.00 -14.19 -6.78
C TYR A 254 -16.97 -14.05 -5.24
N LEU A 255 -16.15 -13.15 -4.71
CA LEU A 255 -16.00 -12.97 -3.27
C LEU A 255 -17.25 -12.33 -2.67
N ASN A 256 -17.64 -12.79 -1.48
CA ASN A 256 -18.74 -12.19 -0.72
C ASN A 256 -18.43 -12.20 0.78
N PRO A 257 -17.52 -11.33 1.24
CA PRO A 257 -17.12 -11.30 2.64
C PRO A 257 -18.21 -10.70 3.55
N PRO A 258 -18.28 -11.10 4.83
CA PRO A 258 -19.16 -10.46 5.80
C PRO A 258 -18.73 -9.01 6.11
N SER A 259 -19.64 -8.26 6.75
CA SER A 259 -19.39 -6.86 7.14
C SER A 259 -18.56 -6.70 8.42
N THR A 260 -18.16 -7.80 9.06
CA THR A 260 -17.34 -7.81 10.28
C THR A 260 -15.87 -7.62 9.95
N TYR A 261 -15.09 -7.10 10.91
CA TYR A 261 -13.65 -7.00 10.74
C TYR A 261 -13.02 -8.39 10.48
N PRO A 262 -11.98 -8.51 9.63
CA PRO A 262 -11.39 -9.80 9.30
C PRO A 262 -10.93 -10.58 10.54
N GLU A 263 -11.39 -11.82 10.65
CA GLU A 263 -10.89 -12.74 11.66
C GLU A 263 -9.53 -13.29 11.22
N LEU A 264 -8.52 -13.15 12.08
CA LEU A 264 -7.20 -13.73 11.83
C LEU A 264 -7.27 -15.27 11.86
N PRO A 265 -6.56 -15.98 10.96
CA PRO A 265 -6.61 -17.44 10.89
C PRO A 265 -6.14 -18.16 12.17
N SER A 266 -5.32 -17.48 12.97
CA SER A 266 -4.83 -17.95 14.27
C SER A 266 -4.83 -16.80 15.28
N PRO A 267 -5.10 -17.07 16.58
CA PRO A 267 -4.98 -16.05 17.62
C PRO A 267 -3.55 -15.52 17.78
N ILE A 268 -3.42 -14.20 17.97
CA ILE A 268 -2.15 -13.57 18.31
C ILE A 268 -1.81 -13.78 19.78
N VAL A 269 -0.61 -14.30 20.04
CA VAL A 269 -0.08 -14.47 21.39
C VAL A 269 0.21 -13.09 21.99
N ARG A 270 -0.33 -12.85 23.20
CA ARG A 270 -0.15 -11.60 23.94
C ARG A 270 1.09 -11.67 24.82
N ALA A 271 1.77 -10.53 24.96
CA ALA A 271 2.89 -10.35 25.88
C ALA A 271 2.62 -9.21 26.87
N PRO A 272 3.10 -9.30 28.12
CA PRO A 272 3.02 -8.18 29.06
C PRO A 272 3.93 -7.02 28.62
N CYS A 273 3.58 -5.79 28.99
CA CYS A 273 4.46 -4.63 28.85
C CYS A 273 5.58 -4.71 29.89
N THR A 274 6.74 -5.26 29.51
CA THR A 274 7.86 -5.48 30.45
C THR A 274 8.83 -4.31 30.55
N TYR A 275 8.80 -3.38 29.58
CA TYR A 275 9.76 -2.25 29.47
C TYR A 275 11.23 -2.66 29.42
N LEU A 276 11.53 -3.92 29.04
CA LEU A 276 12.90 -4.44 28.99
C LEU A 276 13.68 -3.87 27.80
N GLN A 277 13.01 -3.66 26.66
CA GLN A 277 13.64 -3.13 25.45
C GLN A 277 13.85 -1.62 25.54
N GLN A 278 12.83 -0.91 26.04
CA GLN A 278 12.89 0.50 26.36
C GLN A 278 12.41 0.71 27.81
N PRO A 279 13.31 1.08 28.74
CA PRO A 279 12.93 1.39 30.11
C PRO A 279 11.83 2.43 30.17
N TYR A 280 10.94 2.30 31.15
CA TYR A 280 9.90 3.29 31.38
C TYR A 280 10.53 4.67 31.65
N SER A 281 10.02 5.67 30.95
CA SER A 281 10.43 7.06 31.02
C SER A 281 9.20 7.94 31.04
N LYS A 282 9.22 8.98 31.89
CA LYS A 282 8.23 10.04 31.93
C LYS A 282 8.94 11.37 32.12
N ILE A 283 8.72 12.29 31.19
CA ILE A 283 9.23 13.66 31.26
C ILE A 283 8.03 14.59 31.31
N SER A 284 7.98 15.47 32.31
CA SER A 284 6.94 16.49 32.45
C SER A 284 7.55 17.88 32.48
N VAL A 285 7.00 18.80 31.70
CA VAL A 285 7.46 20.18 31.60
C VAL A 285 6.30 21.15 31.79
N ALA A 286 6.50 22.15 32.64
CA ALA A 286 5.47 23.15 32.92
C ALA A 286 5.16 24.02 31.68
N GLY A 287 3.88 24.31 31.47
CA GLY A 287 3.37 25.11 30.36
C GLY A 287 3.83 26.57 30.39
N THR A 288 4.38 27.05 31.50
CA THR A 288 5.08 28.35 31.55
C THR A 288 6.32 28.40 30.65
N LYS A 289 6.84 27.25 30.24
CA LYS A 289 7.94 27.12 29.27
C LYS A 289 7.46 26.76 27.86
N ALA A 290 6.15 26.63 27.64
CA ALA A 290 5.64 26.23 26.35
C ALA A 290 6.03 27.25 25.27
N PRO A 291 6.42 26.79 24.06
CA PRO A 291 6.68 27.69 22.96
C PRO A 291 5.40 28.42 22.54
N ALA A 292 5.57 29.53 21.82
CA ALA A 292 4.44 30.24 21.23
C ALA A 292 3.66 29.31 20.28
N ASN A 293 2.33 29.42 20.29
CA ASN A 293 1.42 28.65 19.44
C ASN A 293 1.47 27.12 19.63
N ILE A 294 1.92 26.63 20.78
CA ILE A 294 1.75 25.22 21.13
C ILE A 294 0.26 24.85 21.07
N ASN A 295 -0.04 23.66 20.57
CA ASN A 295 -1.37 23.07 20.71
C ASN A 295 -1.72 22.86 22.19
N LYS A 296 -3.02 22.79 22.50
CA LYS A 296 -3.51 22.55 23.86
C LYS A 296 -4.54 21.43 23.85
N SER A 297 -4.64 20.71 24.97
CA SER A 297 -5.54 19.54 25.08
C SER A 297 -5.32 18.54 23.94
N GLU A 298 -4.06 18.26 23.63
CA GLU A 298 -3.64 17.35 22.57
C GLU A 298 -3.07 16.05 23.16
N THR A 299 -3.36 14.91 22.54
CA THR A 299 -2.66 13.64 22.81
C THR A 299 -2.18 13.00 21.51
N VAL A 300 -0.91 12.67 21.39
CA VAL A 300 -0.35 11.92 20.26
C VAL A 300 0.21 10.60 20.75
N TYR A 301 -0.36 9.50 20.25
CA TYR A 301 0.14 8.13 20.42
C TYR A 301 1.02 7.79 19.22
N ILE A 302 2.30 7.57 19.46
CA ILE A 302 3.29 7.32 18.40
C ILE A 302 3.71 5.86 18.47
N VAL A 303 3.48 5.14 17.38
CA VAL A 303 3.86 3.75 17.19
C VAL A 303 4.90 3.65 16.09
N ARG A 304 5.78 2.67 16.23
CA ARG A 304 6.68 2.27 15.15
C ARG A 304 5.86 1.56 14.07
N HIS A 305 6.28 1.69 12.81
CA HIS A 305 5.85 0.77 11.76
C HIS A 305 6.02 -0.72 12.16
N ALA A 306 5.20 -1.60 11.60
CA ALA A 306 5.36 -3.05 11.78
C ALA A 306 6.65 -3.54 11.10
N GLU A 307 7.39 -4.47 11.72
CA GLU A 307 8.42 -5.31 11.05
C GLU A 307 8.89 -6.51 11.91
N ALA A 308 8.19 -7.64 11.94
CA ALA A 308 8.34 -8.57 13.07
C ALA A 308 9.02 -9.93 12.81
N HIS A 309 10.16 -10.15 12.17
CA HIS A 309 11.37 -9.35 11.96
C HIS A 309 12.22 -10.09 10.91
N PRO A 310 12.77 -9.47 9.85
CA PRO A 310 13.93 -10.04 9.20
C PRO A 310 15.17 -9.61 10.02
N ASP A 311 15.81 -10.57 10.71
CA ASP A 311 16.87 -10.42 11.74
C ASP A 311 17.72 -9.11 11.62
N PRO A 312 17.99 -8.36 12.71
CA PRO A 312 19.00 -7.29 12.68
C PRO A 312 20.37 -7.72 12.14
N LYS A 313 20.68 -9.02 12.11
CA LYS A 313 21.85 -9.57 11.41
C LYS A 313 21.73 -9.53 9.89
N HIS A 314 20.52 -9.61 9.33
CA HIS A 314 20.31 -9.68 7.88
C HIS A 314 20.10 -8.30 7.25
N GLY A 315 19.62 -7.30 8.00
CA GLY A 315 19.45 -5.94 7.48
C GLY A 315 18.55 -5.87 6.24
N PHE A 316 17.57 -6.77 6.14
CA PHE A 316 16.63 -6.81 5.02
C PHE A 316 15.85 -5.50 4.94
N GLU A 317 15.76 -4.98 3.72
CA GLU A 317 15.07 -3.74 3.44
C GLU A 317 14.51 -3.76 2.02
N ASN A 318 13.22 -3.47 1.87
CA ASN A 318 12.53 -3.44 0.57
C ASN A 318 11.39 -2.39 0.50
N GLY A 319 11.32 -1.47 1.47
CA GLY A 319 10.29 -0.44 1.60
C GLY A 319 8.98 -0.89 2.24
N ASN A 320 8.73 -2.21 2.33
CA ASN A 320 7.52 -2.80 2.88
C ASN A 320 7.81 -3.58 4.18
N PHE A 321 6.76 -4.06 4.85
CA PHE A 321 6.90 -5.03 5.93
C PHE A 321 6.80 -6.49 5.47
N VAL A 322 7.14 -7.44 6.35
CA VAL A 322 7.08 -8.90 6.12
C VAL A 322 5.78 -9.52 6.62
N GLY A 323 5.53 -10.79 6.27
CA GLY A 323 4.35 -11.56 6.71
C GLY A 323 4.01 -11.44 8.20
N ALA A 324 5.01 -11.58 9.08
CA ALA A 324 4.85 -11.37 10.53
C ALA A 324 4.36 -9.95 10.89
N GLY A 325 4.78 -8.94 10.12
CA GLY A 325 4.30 -7.56 10.22
C GLY A 325 2.81 -7.42 9.90
N GLN A 326 2.28 -8.18 8.94
CA GLN A 326 0.84 -8.19 8.61
C GLN A 326 -0.01 -8.69 9.77
N TRP A 327 0.43 -9.77 10.45
CA TRP A 327 -0.26 -10.28 11.64
C TRP A 327 -0.38 -9.21 12.72
N ARG A 328 0.71 -8.47 12.97
CA ARG A 328 0.70 -7.33 13.89
C ARG A 328 -0.24 -6.22 13.42
N ALA A 329 -0.09 -5.76 12.17
CA ALA A 329 -0.88 -4.65 11.62
C ALA A 329 -2.39 -4.92 11.67
N LEU A 330 -2.81 -6.13 11.28
CA LEU A 330 -4.21 -6.55 11.30
C LEU A 330 -4.76 -6.72 12.72
N ASP A 331 -3.92 -7.03 13.70
CA ASP A 331 -4.32 -7.20 15.10
C ASP A 331 -4.31 -5.90 15.92
N LEU A 332 -3.79 -4.79 15.38
CA LEU A 332 -3.77 -3.50 16.09
C LEU A 332 -5.13 -3.08 16.68
N PRO A 333 -6.29 -3.25 16.01
CA PRO A 333 -7.60 -2.97 16.63
C PRO A 333 -7.81 -3.69 17.96
N ASN A 334 -7.40 -4.96 18.06
CA ASN A 334 -7.49 -5.74 19.28
C ASN A 334 -6.41 -5.34 20.28
N ALA A 335 -5.17 -5.15 19.80
CA ALA A 335 -4.02 -4.80 20.63
C ALA A 335 -4.19 -3.46 21.34
N PHE A 336 -4.89 -2.52 20.71
CA PHE A 336 -5.16 -1.17 21.21
C PHE A 336 -6.51 -0.99 21.91
N SER A 337 -7.36 -2.02 21.88
CA SER A 337 -8.66 -2.00 22.53
C SER A 337 -8.53 -1.64 24.01
N GLY A 338 -9.24 -0.59 24.44
CA GLY A 338 -9.22 -0.07 25.81
C GLY A 338 -7.92 0.63 26.24
N LYS A 339 -6.92 0.76 25.35
CA LYS A 339 -5.64 1.43 25.65
C LYS A 339 -5.53 2.84 25.10
N ILE A 340 -6.03 3.05 23.88
CA ILE A 340 -6.01 4.35 23.19
C ILE A 340 -7.37 4.60 22.52
N SER A 341 -7.69 5.88 22.27
CA SER A 341 -8.90 6.31 21.54
C SER A 341 -8.57 7.59 20.75
N PRO A 342 -7.84 7.48 19.62
CA PRO A 342 -7.52 8.61 18.77
C PRO A 342 -8.75 9.10 17.98
N ASP A 343 -8.81 10.39 17.67
CA ASP A 343 -9.80 10.99 16.77
C ASP A 343 -9.45 10.77 15.29
N MET A 344 -8.17 10.55 15.00
CA MET A 344 -7.63 10.44 13.64
C MET A 344 -6.30 9.68 13.62
N VAL A 345 -5.94 9.20 12.43
CA VAL A 345 -4.69 8.49 12.17
C VAL A 345 -3.83 9.29 11.20
N TYR A 346 -2.53 9.38 11.49
CA TYR A 346 -1.53 9.97 10.62
C TYR A 346 -0.39 8.98 10.34
N SER A 347 0.19 9.06 9.15
CA SER A 347 1.47 8.43 8.84
C SER A 347 2.25 9.22 7.79
N CYS A 348 3.45 8.76 7.45
CA CYS A 348 4.22 9.37 6.35
C CYS A 348 3.61 9.01 5.00
N ASP A 349 3.72 9.94 4.06
CA ASP A 349 3.36 9.72 2.67
C ASP A 349 4.11 8.51 2.05
N PRO A 350 3.41 7.44 1.64
CA PRO A 350 4.04 6.24 1.12
C PRO A 350 4.69 6.41 -0.24
N ALA A 351 4.39 7.51 -0.95
CA ALA A 351 5.05 7.85 -2.22
C ALA A 351 6.45 8.45 -2.04
N GLN A 352 6.83 8.80 -0.80
CA GLN A 352 8.23 9.12 -0.52
C GLN A 352 9.10 7.87 -0.68
N TRP A 353 10.31 8.05 -1.18
CA TRP A 353 11.21 6.95 -1.53
C TRP A 353 12.60 7.16 -0.96
N TYR A 354 13.36 6.07 -0.91
CA TYR A 354 14.79 6.11 -0.61
C TYR A 354 15.49 4.96 -1.32
N SER A 355 16.80 5.13 -1.49
CA SER A 355 17.70 4.06 -1.92
C SER A 355 18.19 3.26 -0.69
N THR A 356 18.27 1.95 -0.83
CA THR A 356 18.88 1.06 0.17
C THR A 356 20.42 1.06 0.10
N GLU A 357 21.05 1.94 -0.68
CA GLU A 357 22.50 2.04 -0.87
C GLU A 357 23.28 2.16 0.44
N ILE A 358 22.75 2.88 1.44
CA ILE A 358 23.39 2.99 2.76
C ILE A 358 23.46 1.63 3.47
N ILE A 359 22.53 0.74 3.17
CA ILE A 359 22.45 -0.61 3.73
C ILE A 359 23.31 -1.56 2.89
N ASN A 360 23.14 -1.56 1.57
CA ASN A 360 23.89 -2.44 0.66
C ASN A 360 24.43 -1.69 -0.57
N PRO A 361 25.62 -1.07 -0.48
CA PRO A 361 26.14 -0.19 -1.55
C PRO A 361 26.35 -0.86 -2.92
N SER A 362 26.56 -2.19 -2.95
CA SER A 362 26.92 -2.92 -4.16
C SER A 362 25.73 -3.53 -4.90
N ASP A 363 24.58 -3.66 -4.23
CA ASP A 363 23.38 -4.32 -4.76
C ASP A 363 22.14 -3.73 -4.06
N TYR A 364 22.02 -2.41 -4.19
CA TYR A 364 20.91 -1.65 -3.63
C TYR A 364 19.72 -1.65 -4.58
N ILE A 365 18.57 -1.34 -4.00
CA ILE A 365 17.30 -1.13 -4.70
C ILE A 365 16.72 0.20 -4.26
N ASN A 366 15.90 0.82 -5.11
CA ASN A 366 15.10 1.98 -4.71
C ASN A 366 13.70 1.51 -4.36
N VAL A 367 13.17 2.07 -3.27
CA VAL A 367 11.92 1.58 -2.70
C VAL A 367 11.03 2.73 -2.28
N SER A 368 9.74 2.60 -2.57
CA SER A 368 8.70 3.44 -1.96
C SER A 368 8.51 3.04 -0.51
N TYR A 369 8.26 4.01 0.37
CA TYR A 369 8.25 3.78 1.81
C TYR A 369 6.83 3.55 2.35
N VAL A 370 6.24 2.41 1.96
CA VAL A 370 4.82 2.11 2.23
C VAL A 370 4.53 1.70 3.67
N ARG A 371 5.54 1.15 4.33
CA ARG A 371 5.41 0.38 5.56
C ARG A 371 4.77 1.10 6.75
N PRO A 372 5.13 2.36 7.13
CA PRO A 372 4.48 2.99 8.28
C PRO A 372 2.99 3.22 8.02
N SER A 373 2.64 3.64 6.80
CA SER A 373 1.25 3.95 6.48
C SER A 373 0.35 2.72 6.56
N LEU A 374 0.81 1.61 5.98
CA LEU A 374 0.07 0.34 5.96
C LEU A 374 0.04 -0.37 7.32
N THR A 375 0.89 0.03 8.28
CA THR A 375 0.88 -0.53 9.64
C THR A 375 -0.42 -0.22 10.38
N VAL A 376 -0.87 1.04 10.34
CA VAL A 376 -2.04 1.52 11.09
C VAL A 376 -3.29 1.67 10.23
N TRP A 377 -3.20 1.41 8.93
CA TRP A 377 -4.35 1.44 8.04
C TRP A 377 -5.48 0.47 8.47
N PRO A 378 -5.22 -0.78 8.89
CA PRO A 378 -6.28 -1.67 9.39
C PRO A 378 -6.95 -1.14 10.67
N TYR A 379 -6.18 -0.44 11.54
CA TYR A 379 -6.73 0.20 12.73
C TYR A 379 -7.71 1.33 12.39
N ALA A 380 -7.38 2.16 11.40
CA ALA A 380 -8.26 3.22 10.94
C ALA A 380 -9.57 2.67 10.36
N ILE A 381 -9.49 1.58 9.57
CA ILE A 381 -10.65 0.88 9.01
C ILE A 381 -11.56 0.34 10.13
N ALA A 382 -10.98 -0.41 11.08
CA ALA A 382 -11.74 -1.06 12.15
C ALA A 382 -12.53 -0.08 13.03
N ASN A 383 -11.98 1.13 13.20
CA ASN A 383 -12.55 2.17 14.06
C ASN A 383 -13.23 3.30 13.29
N ASN A 384 -13.34 3.19 11.95
CA ASN A 384 -13.87 4.21 11.07
C ASN A 384 -13.27 5.62 11.33
N LEU A 385 -11.94 5.69 11.37
CA LEU A 385 -11.22 6.94 11.66
C LEU A 385 -10.75 7.64 10.37
N PRO A 386 -10.77 8.99 10.34
CA PRO A 386 -10.04 9.77 9.37
C PRO A 386 -8.57 9.34 9.28
N TYR A 387 -8.08 9.13 8.06
CA TYR A 387 -6.68 8.80 7.80
C TYR A 387 -6.01 9.96 7.05
N HIS A 388 -4.81 10.33 7.45
CA HIS A 388 -4.06 11.43 6.85
C HIS A 388 -2.60 11.05 6.60
N LEU A 389 -2.01 11.71 5.61
CA LEU A 389 -0.59 11.57 5.28
C LEU A 389 0.15 12.88 5.55
N VAL A 390 1.32 12.76 6.17
CA VAL A 390 2.29 13.85 6.28
C VAL A 390 3.10 13.87 4.99
N SER A 391 2.78 14.84 4.14
CA SER A 391 3.37 15.01 2.81
C SER A 391 4.00 16.39 2.60
N SER A 392 3.92 17.31 3.57
CA SER A 392 4.42 18.68 3.44
C SER A 392 5.94 18.82 3.61
N PHE A 393 6.63 17.74 3.99
CA PHE A 393 8.09 17.67 4.09
C PHE A 393 8.60 16.23 3.89
N LEU A 394 9.85 16.12 3.47
CA LEU A 394 10.50 14.85 3.20
C LEU A 394 10.97 14.21 4.52
N VAL A 395 10.45 13.03 4.85
CA VAL A 395 10.71 12.33 6.12
C VAL A 395 12.15 11.81 6.21
N MET A 396 12.86 11.73 5.08
CA MET A 396 14.24 11.29 5.02
C MET A 396 15.27 12.43 5.09
N LYS A 397 14.85 13.70 5.15
CA LYS A 397 15.78 14.86 5.22
C LYS A 397 16.23 15.17 6.65
N PRO A 398 17.42 15.77 6.84
CA PRO A 398 17.96 16.04 8.19
C PRO A 398 17.06 16.89 9.10
N ASN A 399 16.29 17.84 8.53
CA ASN A 399 15.38 18.71 9.27
C ASN A 399 14.01 18.06 9.60
N GLN A 400 13.77 16.82 9.18
CA GLN A 400 12.49 16.13 9.34
C GLN A 400 11.97 16.13 10.78
N ALA A 401 12.85 15.97 11.78
CA ALA A 401 12.43 15.86 13.18
C ALA A 401 11.82 17.17 13.67
N LYS A 402 12.39 18.31 13.23
CA LYS A 402 11.87 19.63 13.55
C LYS A 402 10.56 19.86 12.81
N ASN A 403 10.51 19.57 11.51
CA ASN A 403 9.31 19.80 10.69
C ASN A 403 8.13 18.96 11.20
N ALA A 404 8.35 17.69 11.55
CA ALA A 404 7.34 16.82 12.13
C ALA A 404 6.90 17.30 13.52
N SER A 405 7.85 17.74 14.37
CA SER A 405 7.52 18.31 15.68
C SER A 405 6.66 19.58 15.54
N ASP A 406 7.05 20.50 14.66
CA ASP A 406 6.27 21.70 14.37
C ASP A 406 4.88 21.35 13.81
N PHE A 407 4.81 20.39 12.87
CA PHE A 407 3.57 19.95 12.22
C PHE A 407 2.56 19.43 13.23
N PHE A 408 2.97 18.52 14.13
CA PHE A 408 2.05 17.90 15.07
C PHE A 408 1.75 18.79 16.26
N PHE A 409 2.72 19.51 16.83
CA PHE A 409 2.54 20.10 18.16
C PHE A 409 2.33 21.62 18.16
N THR A 410 2.42 22.29 17.01
CA THR A 410 2.30 23.75 16.92
C THR A 410 1.29 24.20 15.87
N GLY A 411 0.84 25.46 15.96
CA GLY A 411 -0.02 26.10 14.95
C GLY A 411 -1.52 25.97 15.22
N GLY A 412 -1.94 25.24 16.26
CA GLY A 412 -3.33 25.16 16.70
C GLY A 412 -4.17 24.08 16.01
N THR A 413 -3.68 23.49 14.92
CA THR A 413 -4.42 22.52 14.08
C THR A 413 -4.95 21.34 14.89
N PHE A 414 -4.16 20.83 15.84
CA PHE A 414 -4.49 19.63 16.63
C PHE A 414 -4.88 19.95 18.08
N THR A 415 -5.19 21.22 18.38
CA THR A 415 -5.74 21.59 19.69
C THR A 415 -7.08 20.86 19.94
N GLY A 416 -7.19 20.19 21.07
CA GLY A 416 -8.38 19.41 21.44
C GLY A 416 -8.51 18.07 20.70
N LYS A 417 -7.42 17.55 20.10
CA LYS A 417 -7.43 16.31 19.32
C LYS A 417 -6.57 15.21 19.95
N SER A 418 -6.95 13.97 19.69
CA SER A 418 -6.09 12.80 19.88
C SER A 418 -5.69 12.17 18.53
N ILE A 419 -4.43 11.79 18.38
CA ILE A 419 -3.85 11.31 17.12
C ILE A 419 -3.15 9.98 17.37
N LEU A 420 -3.36 9.00 16.48
CA LEU A 420 -2.46 7.85 16.35
C LEU A 420 -1.51 8.10 15.17
N LEU A 421 -0.21 8.09 15.44
CA LEU A 421 0.86 8.33 14.48
C LEU A 421 1.69 7.06 14.29
N ALA A 422 1.72 6.50 13.09
CA ALA A 422 2.70 5.47 12.71
C ALA A 422 3.89 6.09 11.99
N TRP A 423 5.10 5.78 12.45
CA TRP A 423 6.32 6.43 11.95
C TRP A 423 7.54 5.51 11.85
N GLU A 424 8.60 6.02 11.22
CA GLU A 424 9.91 5.37 11.16
C GLU A 424 10.55 5.32 12.56
N SER A 425 10.99 4.12 12.96
CA SER A 425 11.50 3.82 14.30
C SER A 425 12.59 4.78 14.78
N THR A 426 13.56 5.03 13.91
CA THR A 426 14.74 5.88 14.19
C THR A 426 14.40 7.36 14.24
N ARG A 427 13.16 7.75 13.92
CA ARG A 427 12.72 9.15 13.83
C ARG A 427 11.70 9.55 14.90
N ILE A 428 11.09 8.60 15.61
CA ILE A 428 10.12 8.89 16.69
C ILE A 428 10.73 9.74 17.81
N LYS A 429 11.84 9.30 18.40
CA LYS A 429 12.48 10.03 19.51
C LYS A 429 13.06 11.37 19.09
N PRO A 430 13.69 11.52 17.91
CA PRO A 430 14.07 12.83 17.38
C PRO A 430 12.91 13.84 17.32
N ILE A 431 11.72 13.43 16.89
CA ILE A 431 10.52 14.30 16.87
C ILE A 431 10.19 14.79 18.28
N ILE A 432 10.15 13.86 19.24
CA ILE A 432 9.88 14.15 20.64
C ILE A 432 10.98 15.07 21.24
N ASN A 433 12.25 14.81 20.92
CA ASN A 433 13.36 15.64 21.35
C ASN A 433 13.25 17.08 20.84
N LYS A 434 12.80 17.29 19.59
CA LYS A 434 12.53 18.65 19.07
C LYS A 434 11.41 19.36 19.82
N LEU A 435 10.37 18.62 20.23
CA LEU A 435 9.35 19.18 21.11
C LEU A 435 9.92 19.55 22.49
N LEU A 436 10.69 18.66 23.12
CA LEU A 436 11.31 18.92 24.43
C LEU A 436 12.28 20.11 24.39
N GLU A 437 13.10 20.21 23.34
CA GLU A 437 13.98 21.36 23.08
C GLU A 437 13.18 22.67 22.98
N SER A 438 12.02 22.65 22.31
CA SER A 438 11.16 23.85 22.19
C SER A 438 10.60 24.34 23.53
N TYR A 439 10.53 23.46 24.53
CA TYR A 439 10.21 23.77 25.92
C TYR A 439 11.44 24.19 26.76
N GLY A 440 12.60 24.36 26.12
CA GLY A 440 13.84 24.83 26.75
C GLY A 440 14.59 23.75 27.55
N LEU A 441 14.38 22.46 27.26
CA LEU A 441 15.17 21.40 27.88
C LEU A 441 16.58 21.36 27.27
N ALA A 442 17.57 21.16 28.14
CA ALA A 442 18.97 21.01 27.72
C ALA A 442 19.23 19.59 27.18
N ALA A 443 20.26 19.45 26.35
CA ALA A 443 20.59 18.18 25.68
C ALA A 443 20.70 16.97 26.63
N GLY A 444 21.21 17.16 27.85
CA GLY A 444 21.34 16.08 28.85
C GLY A 444 20.01 15.57 29.44
N SER A 445 18.89 16.24 29.15
CA SER A 445 17.54 15.85 29.59
C SER A 445 16.68 15.30 28.46
N LEU A 446 17.25 15.15 27.26
CA LEU A 446 16.57 14.60 26.09
C LEU A 446 16.60 13.08 26.09
N LEU A 447 15.73 12.47 25.28
CA LEU A 447 15.68 11.03 25.10
C LEU A 447 16.89 10.55 24.31
N ASN A 448 17.42 9.38 24.68
CA ASN A 448 18.36 8.66 23.83
C ASN A 448 17.66 8.22 22.53
N GLU A 449 18.09 8.76 21.40
CA GLU A 449 17.46 8.59 20.08
C GLU A 449 17.56 7.16 19.54
N ASN A 450 18.44 6.32 20.09
CA ASN A 450 18.53 4.92 19.68
C ASN A 450 17.20 4.20 19.92
N TRP A 451 16.64 3.64 18.85
CA TRP A 451 15.50 2.73 18.91
C TRP A 451 16.00 1.27 18.91
N PRO A 452 15.65 0.44 19.91
CA PRO A 452 16.06 -0.96 19.89
C PRO A 452 15.47 -1.68 18.67
N VAL A 453 16.33 -2.32 17.87
CA VAL A 453 15.92 -2.99 16.61
C VAL A 453 14.81 -4.01 16.80
N THR A 454 14.75 -4.68 17.95
CA THR A 454 13.72 -5.67 18.29
C THR A 454 12.46 -5.09 18.93
N ASP A 455 12.40 -3.79 19.21
CA ASP A 455 11.24 -3.18 19.85
C ASP A 455 10.20 -2.74 18.81
N TYR A 456 9.05 -3.40 18.87
CA TYR A 456 7.84 -3.08 18.11
C TYR A 456 6.64 -2.86 19.03
N ASN A 457 6.82 -3.03 20.33
CA ASN A 457 5.70 -3.01 21.27
C ASN A 457 5.50 -1.63 21.90
N THR A 458 6.58 -0.85 22.06
CA THR A 458 6.52 0.43 22.77
C THR A 458 5.66 1.46 22.05
N ILE A 459 4.73 2.07 22.78
CA ILE A 459 3.95 3.23 22.33
C ILE A 459 4.45 4.46 23.10
N TRP A 460 4.92 5.47 22.38
CA TRP A 460 5.22 6.77 22.99
C TRP A 460 3.95 7.61 23.02
N THR A 461 3.64 8.21 24.17
CA THR A 461 2.50 9.10 24.36
C THR A 461 3.02 10.50 24.67
N VAL A 462 2.56 11.47 23.88
CA VAL A 462 2.80 12.89 24.10
C VAL A 462 1.48 13.54 24.45
N THR A 463 1.37 14.16 25.62
CA THR A 463 0.17 14.89 26.06
C THR A 463 0.52 16.34 26.33
N ILE A 464 -0.24 17.26 25.74
CA ILE A 464 -0.18 18.69 26.05
C ILE A 464 -1.54 19.08 26.63
N ASP A 465 -1.58 19.45 27.91
CA ASP A 465 -2.84 19.76 28.57
C ASP A 465 -3.41 21.15 28.19
N ALA A 466 -4.56 21.51 28.77
CA ALA A 466 -5.22 22.80 28.50
C ALA A 466 -4.37 24.04 28.90
N SER A 467 -3.40 23.86 29.79
CA SER A 467 -2.47 24.90 30.22
C SER A 467 -1.15 24.90 29.43
N GLY A 468 -0.99 23.96 28.48
CA GLY A 468 0.25 23.76 27.73
C GLY A 468 1.31 22.96 28.49
N ASN A 469 0.98 22.32 29.63
CA ASN A 469 1.92 21.43 30.30
C ASN A 469 2.15 20.20 29.41
N LEU A 470 3.42 19.89 29.17
CA LEU A 470 3.84 18.75 28.36
C LEU A 470 4.12 17.55 29.25
N THR A 471 3.60 16.38 28.87
CA THR A 471 4.04 15.08 29.38
C THR A 471 4.40 14.17 28.21
N VAL A 472 5.56 13.55 28.29
CA VAL A 472 6.05 12.55 27.33
C VAL A 472 6.33 11.28 28.10
N GLU A 473 5.73 10.16 27.72
CA GLU A 473 5.98 8.87 28.37
C GLU A 473 5.84 7.67 27.43
N ASN A 474 6.39 6.53 27.82
CA ASN A 474 6.29 5.26 27.09
C ASN A 474 5.65 4.14 27.93
N GLY A 475 4.65 4.51 28.73
CA GLY A 475 3.94 3.59 29.64
C GLY A 475 2.91 2.67 28.97
N LEU A 476 2.70 2.77 27.66
CA LEU A 476 1.78 1.92 26.90
C LEU A 476 2.54 0.97 25.97
N CYS A 477 1.93 -0.18 25.67
CA CYS A 477 2.46 -1.10 24.68
C CYS A 477 1.35 -1.84 23.89
N GLU A 478 1.68 -2.29 22.68
CA GLU A 478 0.80 -3.14 21.86
C GLU A 478 0.42 -4.44 22.61
N GLY A 479 1.38 -5.05 23.30
CA GLY A 479 1.18 -6.28 24.05
C GLY A 479 1.11 -7.50 23.14
N ILE A 480 1.85 -7.49 22.03
CA ILE A 480 1.98 -8.59 21.07
C ILE A 480 3.33 -9.27 21.30
N ASP A 481 3.35 -10.59 21.43
CA ASP A 481 4.61 -11.34 21.46
C ASP A 481 5.21 -11.43 20.05
N SER A 482 6.16 -10.56 19.74
CA SER A 482 6.81 -10.55 18.42
C SER A 482 7.45 -11.88 18.04
N ASN A 483 7.96 -12.64 19.01
CA ASN A 483 8.67 -13.89 18.74
C ASN A 483 7.71 -15.05 18.42
N ALA A 484 6.44 -14.88 18.75
CA ALA A 484 5.39 -15.87 18.49
C ALA A 484 4.59 -15.58 17.21
N LEU A 485 4.89 -14.49 16.50
CA LEU A 485 4.24 -14.17 15.23
C LEU A 485 4.68 -15.14 14.13
N PRO A 486 3.75 -15.66 13.30
CA PRO A 486 4.12 -16.50 12.17
C PRO A 486 4.97 -15.72 11.15
N GLU A 487 5.99 -16.38 10.58
CA GLU A 487 6.86 -15.79 9.54
C GLU A 487 6.10 -15.54 8.22
N GLN A 488 5.15 -16.42 7.90
CA GLN A 488 4.29 -16.34 6.72
C GLN A 488 3.14 -15.36 6.95
N ALA A 489 2.68 -14.70 5.90
CA ALA A 489 1.48 -13.87 5.97
C ALA A 489 0.22 -14.71 6.31
N PRO A 490 -0.80 -14.12 6.96
CA PRO A 490 -2.06 -14.82 7.24
C PRO A 490 -2.80 -15.25 5.97
N HIS A 491 -3.19 -16.51 5.85
CA HIS A 491 -3.94 -17.00 4.67
C HIS A 491 -5.46 -16.84 4.89
N PHE A 492 -6.09 -16.01 4.05
CA PHE A 492 -7.53 -15.66 4.11
C PHE A 492 -8.38 -16.30 3.03
#